data_AF-A0A8S3G9J7-F1
#
_entry.id   AF-A0A8S3G9J7-F1
#
_cell.length_a   1.000
_cell.length_b   1.000
_cell.length_c   1.000
_cell.angle_alpha   90.00
_cell.angle_beta   90.00
_cell.angle_gamma   90.00
#
_symmetry.space_group_name_H-M   'P 1'
#
loop_
_entity.id
_entity.type
_entity.pdbx_description
1 polymer ?
#
loop_
_entity_poly.entity_id
_entity_poly.type
_entity_poly.pdbx_seq_one_letter_code
_entity_poly.pdbx_strand_id
1 'polypeptide(L)'
;PFIATLLAQLQLSCYYQSKGCRQIISYEALKKHESECDYQSQQCSGCRLQILKKDFDNHTSGCAAIELTCQECKLVYKRVDAATKHTDTICLRKQLRQLREESKHNKQELHKLTNLWDKMCKL
;
A
#
# COMPACT_ATOMS: atom_id res chain seq x y z
N PRO A 1 -0.83 -34.45 -30.93
CA PRO A 1 -2.30 -34.52 -30.76
C PRO A 1 -2.73 -35.20 -29.45
N PHE A 2 -2.30 -36.45 -29.19
CA PHE A 2 -2.73 -37.24 -28.02
C PHE A 2 -2.40 -36.62 -26.65
N ILE A 3 -1.19 -36.07 -26.49
CA ILE A 3 -0.74 -35.45 -25.21
C ILE A 3 -1.62 -34.26 -24.82
N ALA A 4 -2.02 -33.42 -25.78
CA ALA A 4 -2.87 -32.26 -25.51
C ALA A 4 -4.24 -32.69 -24.98
N THR A 5 -4.85 -33.73 -25.57
CA THR A 5 -6.13 -34.28 -25.10
C THR A 5 -6.01 -34.87 -23.70
N LEU A 6 -4.90 -35.55 -23.40
CA LEU A 6 -4.64 -36.12 -22.08
C LEU A 6 -4.48 -35.04 -21.00
N LEU A 7 -3.75 -33.96 -21.31
CA LEU A 7 -3.57 -32.83 -20.40
C LEU A 7 -4.88 -32.09 -20.12
N ALA A 8 -5.75 -31.95 -21.13
CA ALA A 8 -7.06 -31.32 -20.97
C ALA A 8 -7.99 -32.09 -20.01
N GLN A 9 -7.82 -33.41 -19.90
CA GLN A 9 -8.61 -34.27 -19.00
C GLN A 9 -8.01 -34.39 -17.59
N LEU A 10 -6.79 -33.91 -17.38
CA LEU A 10 -6.10 -34.02 -16.11
C LEU A 10 -6.71 -33.09 -15.06
N GLN A 11 -7.12 -33.68 -13.93
CA GLN A 11 -7.73 -33.02 -12.78
C GLN A 11 -6.76 -33.10 -11.59
N LEU A 12 -6.36 -31.95 -11.04
CA LEU A 12 -5.32 -31.84 -10.03
C LEU A 12 -5.86 -31.14 -8.78
N SER A 13 -5.42 -31.57 -7.60
CA SER A 13 -5.65 -30.81 -6.38
C SER A 13 -4.76 -29.57 -6.35
N CYS A 14 -5.28 -28.48 -5.78
CA CYS A 14 -4.50 -27.27 -5.53
C CYS A 14 -3.31 -27.55 -4.61
N TYR A 15 -2.14 -26.94 -4.87
CA TYR A 15 -0.99 -26.95 -3.97
C TYR A 15 -1.33 -26.55 -2.52
N TYR A 16 -2.29 -25.64 -2.33
CA TYR A 16 -2.74 -25.17 -1.00
C TYR A 16 -3.79 -26.08 -0.34
N GLN A 17 -3.93 -27.33 -0.77
CA GLN A 17 -4.85 -28.30 -0.17
C GLN A 17 -4.61 -28.50 1.33
N SER A 18 -3.35 -28.53 1.76
CA SER A 18 -2.96 -28.64 3.17
C SER A 18 -3.38 -27.43 4.01
N LYS A 19 -3.59 -26.26 3.38
CA LYS A 19 -4.09 -25.04 4.03
C LYS A 19 -5.61 -24.93 3.99
N GLY A 20 -6.28 -25.79 3.23
CA GLY A 20 -7.74 -25.91 3.18
C GLY A 20 -8.38 -25.67 1.81
N CYS A 21 -7.61 -25.46 0.73
CA CYS A 21 -8.18 -25.38 -0.61
C CYS A 21 -8.65 -26.76 -1.07
N ARG A 22 -9.96 -26.95 -1.30
CA ARG A 22 -10.52 -28.24 -1.73
C ARG A 22 -10.83 -28.31 -3.22
N GLN A 23 -10.39 -27.32 -4.00
CA GLN A 23 -10.66 -27.27 -5.42
C GLN A 23 -9.86 -28.33 -6.19
N ILE A 24 -10.54 -28.98 -7.13
CA ILE A 24 -9.95 -29.86 -8.14
C ILE A 24 -10.01 -29.10 -9.47
N ILE A 25 -8.88 -28.99 -10.15
CA ILE A 25 -8.63 -27.98 -11.18
C ILE A 25 -7.99 -28.64 -12.40
N SER A 26 -8.36 -28.20 -13.59
CA SER A 26 -7.70 -28.67 -14.81
C SER A 26 -6.24 -28.22 -14.83
N TYR A 27 -5.39 -29.00 -15.50
CA TYR A 27 -3.98 -28.66 -15.69
C TYR A 27 -3.80 -27.23 -16.26
N GLU A 28 -4.63 -26.84 -17.24
CA GLU A 28 -4.57 -25.52 -17.88
C GLU A 28 -4.89 -24.36 -16.92
N ALA A 29 -5.83 -24.57 -15.98
CA ALA A 29 -6.27 -23.53 -15.05
C ALA A 29 -5.47 -23.51 -13.73
N LEU A 30 -4.70 -24.56 -13.43
CA LEU A 30 -4.02 -24.74 -12.14
C LEU A 30 -3.10 -23.54 -11.80
N LYS A 31 -2.25 -23.14 -12.74
CA LYS A 31 -1.29 -22.04 -12.53
C LYS A 31 -2.01 -20.72 -12.20
N LYS A 32 -3.10 -20.42 -12.91
CA LYS A 32 -3.90 -19.21 -12.65
C LYS A 32 -4.53 -19.29 -11.28
N HIS A 33 -5.19 -20.41 -10.96
CA HIS A 33 -5.80 -20.61 -9.66
C HIS A 33 -4.78 -20.43 -8.52
N GLU A 34 -3.60 -21.06 -8.60
CA GLU A 34 -2.62 -20.98 -7.52
C GLU A 34 -2.11 -19.55 -7.29
N SER A 35 -2.02 -18.73 -8.34
CA SER A 35 -1.69 -17.30 -8.20
C SER A 35 -2.79 -16.46 -7.57
N GLU A 36 -4.05 -16.93 -7.64
CA GLU A 36 -5.22 -16.20 -7.17
C GLU A 36 -5.82 -16.81 -5.87
N CYS A 37 -5.35 -17.99 -5.47
CA CYS A 37 -5.95 -18.81 -4.43
C CYS A 37 -6.02 -18.11 -3.08
N ASP A 38 -7.21 -18.13 -2.48
CA ASP A 38 -7.50 -17.55 -1.17
C ASP A 38 -6.73 -18.20 -0.01
N TYR A 39 -6.24 -19.41 -0.21
CA TYR A 39 -5.43 -20.16 0.76
C TYR A 39 -3.92 -19.96 0.58
N GLN A 40 -3.51 -19.15 -0.41
CA GLN A 40 -2.15 -18.66 -0.48
C GLN A 40 -1.85 -17.79 0.75
N SER A 41 -0.64 -17.91 1.31
CA SER A 41 -0.20 -17.05 2.40
C SER A 41 0.44 -15.79 1.84
N GLN A 42 0.16 -14.66 2.48
CA GLN A 42 0.76 -13.36 2.24
C GLN A 42 1.41 -12.86 3.54
N GLN A 43 2.55 -12.19 3.41
CA GLN A 43 3.24 -11.61 4.56
C GLN A 43 2.67 -10.23 4.89
N CYS A 44 2.26 -10.02 6.13
CA CYS A 44 1.87 -8.69 6.60
C CYS A 44 3.10 -7.76 6.63
N SER A 45 2.99 -6.58 6.03
CA SER A 45 4.07 -5.57 6.02
C SER A 45 4.40 -5.02 7.42
N GLY A 46 3.41 -5.00 8.33
CA GLY A 46 3.58 -4.53 9.70
C GLY A 46 4.19 -5.58 10.63
N CYS A 47 3.45 -6.66 10.89
CA CYS A 47 3.84 -7.67 11.89
C CYS A 47 4.65 -8.85 11.32
N ARG A 48 4.84 -8.92 10.00
CA ARG A 48 5.60 -9.98 9.28
C ARG A 48 5.04 -11.40 9.37
N LEU A 49 3.86 -11.58 9.96
CA LEU A 49 3.15 -12.87 10.01
C LEU A 49 2.69 -13.29 8.61
N GLN A 50 2.70 -14.60 8.37
CA GLN A 50 2.12 -15.24 7.19
C GLN A 50 0.63 -15.46 7.43
N ILE A 51 -0.22 -14.75 6.69
CA ILE A 51 -1.68 -14.77 6.84
C ILE A 51 -2.28 -15.30 5.53
N LEU A 52 -3.35 -16.10 5.59
CA LEU A 52 -4.03 -16.53 4.37
C LEU A 52 -4.66 -15.34 3.67
N LYS A 53 -4.65 -15.31 2.34
CA LYS A 53 -5.19 -14.22 1.53
C LYS A 53 -6.64 -13.89 1.90
N LYS A 54 -7.49 -14.90 2.12
CA LYS A 54 -8.87 -14.70 2.61
C LYS A 54 -9.00 -13.99 3.96
N ASP A 55 -8.00 -14.11 4.82
CA ASP A 55 -8.00 -13.55 6.18
C ASP A 55 -7.18 -12.25 6.26
N PHE A 56 -6.54 -11.85 5.16
CA PHE A 56 -5.56 -10.76 5.13
C PHE A 56 -6.21 -9.40 5.38
N ASP A 57 -7.37 -9.14 4.79
CA ASP A 57 -8.12 -7.89 4.99
C ASP A 57 -8.58 -7.74 6.44
N ASN A 58 -9.10 -8.84 7.02
CA ASN A 58 -9.49 -8.85 8.43
C ASN A 58 -8.27 -8.58 9.33
N HIS A 59 -7.13 -9.24 9.06
CA HIS A 59 -5.89 -9.00 9.80
C HIS A 59 -5.41 -7.55 9.70
N THR A 60 -5.31 -7.00 8.50
CA THR A 60 -4.78 -5.65 8.25
C THR A 60 -5.67 -4.57 8.86
N SER A 61 -6.98 -4.80 8.94
CA SER A 61 -7.93 -3.91 9.59
C SER A 61 -7.67 -3.71 11.08
N GLY A 62 -7.04 -4.69 11.76
CA GLY A 62 -6.72 -4.64 13.20
C GLY A 62 -5.21 -4.65 13.52
N CYS A 63 -4.33 -4.76 12.52
CA CYS A 63 -2.90 -4.93 12.76
C CYS A 63 -2.27 -3.67 13.40
N ALA A 64 -1.82 -3.80 14.65
CA ALA A 64 -1.19 -2.72 15.42
C ALA A 64 0.16 -2.26 14.82
N ALA A 65 0.86 -3.17 14.14
CA ALA A 65 2.18 -2.90 13.58
C ALA A 65 2.14 -2.31 12.16
N ILE A 66 0.96 -2.22 11.52
CA ILE A 66 0.84 -1.67 10.18
C ILE A 66 1.17 -0.17 10.19
N GLU A 67 1.89 0.28 9.16
CA GLU A 67 2.16 1.69 8.95
C GLU A 67 0.97 2.35 8.27
N LEU A 68 0.56 3.49 8.82
CA LEU A 68 -0.47 4.36 8.32
C LEU A 68 0.18 5.64 7.83
N THR A 69 -0.36 6.19 6.74
CA THR A 69 0.04 7.51 6.23
C THR A 69 -1.09 8.49 6.49
N CYS A 70 -0.82 9.55 7.26
CA CYS A 70 -1.77 10.63 7.43
C CYS A 70 -2.02 11.34 6.09
N GLN A 71 -3.28 11.50 5.70
CA GLN A 71 -3.62 12.17 4.44
C GLN A 71 -3.36 13.68 4.47
N GLU A 72 -3.46 14.29 5.65
CA GLU A 72 -3.29 15.73 5.82
C GLU A 72 -1.81 16.14 5.89
N CYS A 73 -1.05 15.55 6.83
CA CYS A 73 0.33 15.97 7.08
C CYS A 73 1.39 15.02 6.47
N LYS A 74 0.96 13.97 5.76
CA LYS A 74 1.82 12.95 5.12
C LYS A 74 2.81 12.27 6.07
N LEU A 75 2.53 12.25 7.38
CA LEU A 75 3.35 11.52 8.35
C LEU A 75 3.05 10.02 8.26
N VAL A 76 4.12 9.21 8.21
CA VAL A 76 4.04 7.75 8.32
C VAL A 76 4.26 7.37 9.78
N TYR A 77 3.38 6.55 10.34
CA TYR A 77 3.44 6.08 11.73
C TYR A 77 2.78 4.71 11.87
N LYS A 78 3.16 3.92 12.87
CA LYS A 78 2.48 2.65 13.14
C LYS A 78 1.13 2.90 13.80
N ARG A 79 0.15 2.05 13.52
CA ARG A 79 -1.18 2.13 14.15
C ARG A 79 -1.10 2.16 15.67
N VAL A 80 -0.25 1.34 16.28
CA VAL A 80 -0.02 1.33 17.75
C VAL A 80 0.45 2.68 18.28
N ASP A 81 1.17 3.44 17.46
CA ASP A 81 1.72 4.74 17.83
C ASP A 81 0.75 5.89 17.52
N ALA A 82 -0.45 5.65 16.99
CA ALA A 82 -1.37 6.72 16.58
C ALA A 82 -1.66 7.69 17.74
N ALA A 83 -1.93 7.15 18.93
CA ALA A 83 -2.25 7.95 20.12
C ALA A 83 -1.08 8.80 20.66
N THR A 84 0.17 8.48 20.30
CA THR A 84 1.36 9.14 20.85
C THR A 84 2.15 9.92 19.81
N LYS A 85 2.32 9.37 18.60
CA LYS A 85 3.07 9.96 17.48
C LYS A 85 2.21 10.74 16.50
N HIS A 86 0.90 10.53 16.49
CA HIS A 86 0.02 11.20 15.54
C HIS A 86 -1.36 11.57 16.13
N THR A 87 -1.33 12.44 17.14
CA THR A 87 -2.53 13.13 17.62
C THR A 87 -2.89 14.30 16.69
N ASP A 88 -4.12 14.82 16.81
CA ASP A 88 -4.57 16.01 16.07
C ASP A 88 -3.62 17.20 16.25
N THR A 89 -3.11 17.40 17.47
CA THR A 89 -2.16 18.48 17.76
C THR A 89 -0.82 18.29 17.07
N ILE A 90 -0.31 17.05 16.98
CA ILE A 90 0.92 16.74 16.25
C ILE A 90 0.70 16.91 14.75
N CYS A 91 -0.45 16.45 14.24
CA CYS A 91 -0.85 16.59 12.84
C CYS A 91 -0.88 18.08 12.43
N LEU A 92 -1.64 18.89 13.15
CA LEU A 92 -1.80 20.32 12.89
C LEU A 92 -0.47 21.08 13.00
N ARG A 93 0.39 20.75 13.98
CA ARG A 93 1.73 21.35 14.09
C ARG A 93 2.59 21.08 12.85
N LYS A 94 2.50 19.88 12.28
CA LYS A 94 3.23 19.53 11.06
C LYS A 94 2.68 20.28 9.84
N GLN A 95 1.35 20.33 9.68
CA GLN A 95 0.71 21.11 8.61
C GLN A 95 1.07 22.60 8.69
N LEU A 96 1.00 23.19 9.89
CA LEU A 96 1.38 24.60 10.09
C LEU A 96 2.85 24.86 9.75
N ARG A 97 3.74 23.89 10.01
CA ARG A 97 5.15 24.01 9.61
C ARG A 97 5.28 23.99 8.09
N GLN A 98 4.63 23.05 7.41
CA GLN A 98 4.63 22.94 5.95
C GLN A 98 4.09 24.22 5.31
N LEU A 99 2.94 24.72 5.76
CA LEU A 99 2.35 25.97 5.27
C LEU A 99 3.25 27.19 5.48
N ARG A 100 3.98 27.25 6.59
CA ARG A 100 4.95 28.34 6.85
C ARG A 100 6.14 28.27 5.89
N GLU A 101 6.64 27.07 5.63
CA GLU A 101 7.75 26.83 4.69
C GLU A 101 7.32 27.18 3.25
N GLU A 102 6.16 26.71 2.82
CA GLU A 102 5.57 27.04 1.52
C GLU A 102 5.31 28.54 1.37
N SER A 103 4.74 29.19 2.39
CA SER A 103 4.51 30.64 2.37
C SER A 103 5.82 31.41 2.25
N LYS A 104 6.88 30.97 2.94
CA LYS A 104 8.22 31.59 2.85
C LYS A 104 8.80 31.40 1.45
N HIS A 105 8.70 30.20 0.89
CA HIS A 105 9.17 29.91 -0.47
C HIS A 105 8.44 30.78 -1.50
N ASN A 106 7.10 30.82 -1.44
CA ASN A 106 6.27 31.62 -2.35
C ASN A 106 6.62 33.11 -2.28
N LYS A 107 6.88 33.66 -1.09
CA LYS A 107 7.34 35.05 -0.93
C LYS A 107 8.69 35.32 -1.59
N GLN A 108 9.63 34.38 -1.49
CA GLN A 108 10.95 34.50 -2.12
C GLN A 108 10.84 34.46 -3.64
N GLU A 109 10.03 33.54 -4.19
CA GLU A 109 9.78 33.44 -5.62
C GLU A 109 9.09 34.70 -6.16
N LEU A 110 8.07 35.20 -5.45
CA LEU A 110 7.40 36.45 -5.82
C LEU A 110 8.39 37.62 -5.87
N HIS A 111 9.26 37.75 -4.87
CA HIS A 111 10.28 38.80 -4.85
C HIS A 111 11.26 38.69 -6.03
N LYS A 112 11.69 37.47 -6.39
CA LYS A 112 12.54 37.26 -7.58
C LYS A 112 11.84 37.70 -8.86
N LEU A 113 10.56 37.34 -9.03
CA LEU A 113 9.76 37.72 -10.19
C LEU A 113 9.58 39.24 -10.28
N THR A 114 9.29 39.92 -9.16
CA THR A 114 9.21 41.39 -9.11
C THR A 114 10.52 42.03 -9.54
N ASN A 115 11.67 41.56 -9.00
CA ASN A 115 12.98 42.11 -9.37
C ASN A 115 13.32 41.89 -10.86
N LEU A 116 12.90 40.77 -11.44
CA LEU A 116 13.07 40.50 -12.88
C LEU A 116 12.21 41.45 -13.71
N TRP A 117 10.96 41.64 -13.32
CA TRP A 117 10.03 42.55 -13.99
C TRP A 117 10.54 44.00 -13.95
N ASP A 118 11.01 44.48 -12.80
CA ASP A 118 11.59 45.84 -12.67
C ASP A 118 12.81 46.05 -13.56
N LYS A 119 13.62 45.01 -13.79
CA LYS A 119 14.76 45.07 -14.72
C LYS A 119 14.30 45.12 -16.18
N MET A 120 13.26 44.37 -16.54
CA MET A 120 12.70 44.35 -17.89
C MET A 120 12.02 45.67 -18.27
N CYS A 121 11.34 46.34 -17.33
CA CYS A 121 10.67 47.62 -17.58
C CYS A 121 11.61 48.83 -17.60
N LYS A 122 12.87 48.67 -17.19
CA LYS A 122 13.92 49.72 -17.22
C LYS A 122 14.82 49.65 -18.47
N LEU A 123 14.58 48.68 -19.35
CA LEU A 123 15.17 48.55 -20.68
C LEU A 123 14.18 49.08 -21.73
#